data_AF-A0A2H0QA27-F1
#
_entry.id   AF-A0A2H0QA27-F1
#
_cell.length_a   1.000
_cell.length_b   1.000
_cell.length_c   1.000
_cell.angle_alpha   90.00
_cell.angle_beta   90.00
_cell.angle_gamma   90.00
#
_symmetry.space_group_name_H-M   'P 1'
#
loop_
_entity.id
_entity.type
_entity.pdbx_description
1 polymer ?
#
loop_
_entity_poly.entity_id
_entity_poly.type
_entity_poly.pdbx_seq_one_letter_code
_entity_poly.pdbx_strand_id
1 'polypeptide(L)'
;MIQSWQEFKTLHDQFALGHLDTETPCPLTQNLSHEANNDPAKAWQSIFSVDFQMLEKLNEYSVKIETLSKDVKATLDQGGRIFLAGCGATGRLSLSLEAIWRFLNKNDQVISFMAGGDSALIRAIERFEDYPDLGARQLKELGFTNKDLLIASSEGGETPFVIGAAIEAANIGGKSWFNYCNPNSQLMLLKRCETILKDKRIQKISFVLGPQALSGSTRMQASTALMLVGGLALFFNEDSKSALKEITSKLANDLKQLNLNEWASLSKKEAALIDANQCVSYITPDDFGICVLTDTTERGPTFSMTPFEHVDEPLDKPALNYMAVESATDTSDAFFKILGHKPRTLDWPELDGRANDARLNGFELTKARISSRKIKSILAVLTCADDGFSLEIDGEIANATSTDDHLLYKHLLLKMILNTHSTVLMGRLGRYEDNVMTWVRPSNLKLIDRTLRYSAYLLSRRNIKVDQNALGEKLFLMLPKAQLDEPIVMRLVQSFSSDVR
;
A
#
# COMPACT_ATOMS: atom_id res chain seq x y z
N MET A 1 -3.02 -9.58 -26.00
CA MET A 1 -3.62 -9.94 -24.69
C MET A 1 -3.80 -11.45 -24.73
N ILE A 2 -3.36 -12.19 -23.70
CA ILE A 2 -3.49 -13.66 -23.68
C ILE A 2 -4.97 -14.03 -23.79
N GLN A 3 -5.32 -14.88 -24.75
CA GLN A 3 -6.72 -15.22 -25.05
C GLN A 3 -7.12 -16.61 -24.56
N SER A 4 -6.16 -17.44 -24.13
CA SER A 4 -6.43 -18.80 -23.68
C SER A 4 -5.62 -19.21 -22.47
N TRP A 5 -6.14 -20.19 -21.74
CA TRP A 5 -5.43 -20.85 -20.64
C TRP A 5 -4.11 -21.50 -21.09
N GLN A 6 -4.06 -22.08 -22.29
CA GLN A 6 -2.85 -22.72 -22.79
C GLN A 6 -1.74 -21.72 -23.06
N GLU A 7 -2.06 -20.57 -23.66
CA GLU A 7 -1.10 -19.46 -23.81
C GLU A 7 -0.63 -18.96 -22.44
N PHE A 8 -1.53 -18.78 -21.47
CA PHE A 8 -1.19 -18.33 -20.12
C PHE A 8 -0.17 -19.25 -19.44
N LYS A 9 -0.36 -20.56 -19.52
CA LYS A 9 0.56 -21.56 -18.96
C LYS A 9 1.98 -21.42 -19.49
N THR A 10 2.16 -21.15 -20.78
CA THR A 10 3.51 -21.03 -21.38
C THR A 10 4.31 -19.86 -20.82
N LEU A 11 3.65 -18.89 -20.19
CA LEU A 11 4.27 -17.69 -19.63
C LEU A 11 4.30 -17.71 -18.10
N HIS A 12 3.66 -18.70 -17.45
CA HIS A 12 3.40 -18.74 -16.01
C HIS A 12 4.65 -18.52 -15.15
N ASP A 13 5.75 -19.20 -15.47
CA ASP A 13 7.00 -19.14 -14.69
C ASP A 13 7.61 -17.72 -14.64
N GLN A 14 7.21 -16.83 -15.55
CA GLN A 14 7.71 -15.45 -15.59
C GLN A 14 6.98 -14.51 -14.64
N PHE A 15 5.78 -14.88 -14.17
CA PHE A 15 4.90 -14.01 -13.36
C PHE A 15 4.22 -14.72 -12.19
N ALA A 16 4.45 -16.02 -11.99
CA ALA A 16 3.95 -16.75 -10.82
C ALA A 16 4.60 -16.20 -9.55
N LEU A 17 3.79 -15.53 -8.73
CA LEU A 17 4.24 -14.96 -7.45
C LEU A 17 3.69 -15.72 -6.25
N GLY A 18 2.88 -16.76 -6.46
CA GLY A 18 2.19 -17.48 -5.39
C GLY A 18 3.09 -18.18 -4.37
N HIS A 19 4.38 -18.38 -4.69
CA HIS A 19 5.38 -18.93 -3.76
C HIS A 19 6.03 -17.87 -2.87
N LEU A 20 5.78 -16.58 -3.12
CA LEU A 20 6.28 -15.48 -2.30
C LEU A 20 5.50 -15.41 -1.00
N ASP A 21 6.17 -15.29 0.15
CA ASP A 21 5.53 -15.21 1.46
C ASP A 21 4.43 -14.13 1.49
N THR A 22 4.73 -12.96 0.93
CA THR A 22 3.81 -11.81 0.76
C THR A 22 2.52 -12.10 -0.02
N GLU A 23 2.49 -13.14 -0.85
CA GLU A 23 1.34 -13.57 -1.67
C GLU A 23 0.58 -14.76 -1.09
N THR A 24 1.11 -15.40 -0.04
CA THR A 24 0.48 -16.58 0.58
C THR A 24 -0.62 -16.17 1.58
N PRO A 25 -1.65 -17.01 1.79
CA PRO A 25 -2.64 -16.80 2.84
C PRO A 25 -2.01 -16.88 4.23
N CYS A 26 -2.36 -15.95 5.13
CA CYS A 26 -1.85 -15.96 6.50
C CYS A 26 -2.59 -16.98 7.37
N PRO A 27 -1.92 -17.91 8.05
CA PRO A 27 -2.58 -18.86 8.94
C PRO A 27 -3.30 -18.22 10.14
N LEU A 28 -2.80 -17.07 10.63
CA LEU A 28 -3.30 -16.41 11.84
C LEU A 28 -4.63 -15.67 11.63
N THR A 29 -4.94 -15.33 10.39
CA THR A 29 -6.17 -14.62 10.01
C THR A 29 -7.08 -15.51 9.19
N GLN A 30 -6.96 -16.85 9.33
CA GLN A 30 -7.98 -17.74 8.80
C GLN A 30 -9.33 -17.41 9.45
N ASN A 31 -10.37 -17.31 8.63
CA ASN A 31 -11.71 -16.87 8.92
C ASN A 31 -11.88 -15.36 9.15
N LEU A 32 -10.94 -14.52 8.71
CA LEU A 32 -11.04 -13.07 8.88
C LEU A 32 -12.34 -12.47 8.31
N SER A 33 -12.88 -12.99 7.19
CA SER A 33 -14.16 -12.54 6.63
C SER A 33 -15.33 -12.85 7.56
N HIS A 34 -15.31 -14.02 8.21
CA HIS A 34 -16.32 -14.41 9.20
C HIS A 34 -16.23 -13.53 10.45
N GLU A 35 -15.01 -13.29 10.96
CA GLU A 35 -14.78 -12.41 12.09
C GLU A 35 -15.27 -10.98 11.77
N ALA A 36 -14.88 -10.40 10.64
CA ALA A 36 -15.29 -9.05 10.26
C ALA A 36 -16.82 -8.87 10.23
N ASN A 37 -17.55 -9.92 9.85
CA ASN A 37 -19.01 -9.88 9.79
C ASN A 37 -19.68 -10.08 11.17
N ASN A 38 -19.21 -11.05 11.96
CA ASN A 38 -19.88 -11.51 13.17
C ASN A 38 -19.30 -10.93 14.46
N ASP A 39 -17.99 -10.69 14.50
CA ASP A 39 -17.26 -10.09 15.63
C ASP A 39 -16.12 -9.19 15.11
N PRO A 40 -16.43 -7.95 14.71
CA PRO A 40 -15.42 -7.08 14.11
C PRO A 40 -14.29 -6.72 15.09
N ALA A 41 -14.54 -6.69 16.39
CA ALA A 41 -13.48 -6.48 17.38
C ALA A 41 -12.48 -7.64 17.38
N LYS A 42 -12.96 -8.88 17.19
CA LYS A 42 -12.09 -10.04 16.95
C LYS A 42 -11.28 -9.90 15.65
N ALA A 43 -11.88 -9.41 14.57
CA ALA A 43 -11.17 -9.18 13.31
C ALA A 43 -10.01 -8.17 13.47
N TRP A 44 -10.25 -7.08 14.22
CA TRP A 44 -9.20 -6.13 14.62
C TRP A 44 -8.07 -6.83 15.38
N GLN A 45 -8.41 -7.64 16.39
CA GLN A 45 -7.44 -8.41 17.16
C GLN A 45 -6.62 -9.38 16.28
N SER A 46 -7.26 -10.06 15.34
CA SER A 46 -6.61 -11.00 14.43
C SER A 46 -5.62 -10.31 13.51
N ILE A 47 -5.97 -9.14 12.94
CA ILE A 47 -5.05 -8.33 12.13
C ILE A 47 -3.85 -7.87 12.97
N PHE A 48 -4.12 -7.33 14.17
CA PHE A 48 -3.05 -6.89 15.08
C PHE A 48 -2.12 -8.02 15.52
N SER A 49 -2.60 -9.27 15.59
CA SER A 49 -1.73 -10.40 15.89
C SER A 49 -0.60 -10.57 14.86
N VAL A 50 -0.89 -10.29 13.59
CA VAL A 50 0.11 -10.31 12.51
C VAL A 50 1.02 -9.09 12.59
N ASP A 51 0.46 -7.92 12.91
CA ASP A 51 1.24 -6.70 13.13
C ASP A 51 2.25 -6.85 14.28
N PHE A 52 1.84 -7.45 15.40
CA PHE A 52 2.73 -7.68 16.54
C PHE A 52 3.86 -8.64 16.18
N GLN A 53 3.60 -9.70 15.41
CA GLN A 53 4.65 -10.59 14.91
C GLN A 53 5.61 -9.85 13.97
N MET A 54 5.10 -8.98 13.10
CA MET A 54 5.93 -8.14 12.23
C MET A 54 6.84 -7.21 13.06
N LEU A 55 6.29 -6.51 14.06
CA LEU A 55 7.04 -5.61 14.93
C LEU A 55 8.12 -6.34 15.74
N GLU A 56 7.79 -7.51 16.31
CA GLU A 56 8.74 -8.34 17.03
C GLU A 56 9.88 -8.77 16.10
N LYS A 57 9.55 -9.34 14.93
CA LYS A 57 10.51 -9.88 13.97
C LYS A 57 11.43 -8.81 13.39
N LEU A 58 10.98 -7.56 13.28
CA LEU A 58 11.84 -6.46 12.83
C LEU A 58 13.06 -6.24 13.74
N ASN A 59 12.96 -6.54 15.04
CA ASN A 59 14.07 -6.38 15.98
C ASN A 59 15.29 -7.26 15.62
N GLU A 60 15.07 -8.39 14.93
CA GLU A 60 16.13 -9.27 14.41
C GLU A 60 17.01 -8.58 13.37
N TYR A 61 16.52 -7.53 12.72
CA TYR A 61 17.21 -6.80 11.66
C TYR A 61 17.93 -5.54 12.16
N SER A 62 17.96 -5.30 13.47
CA SER A 62 18.51 -4.08 14.08
C SER A 62 19.90 -3.69 13.58
N VAL A 63 20.83 -4.64 13.43
CA VAL A 63 22.20 -4.38 12.92
C VAL A 63 22.19 -3.91 11.45
N LYS A 64 21.33 -4.50 10.62
CA LYS A 64 21.21 -4.10 9.21
C LYS A 64 20.59 -2.71 9.08
N ILE A 65 19.59 -2.41 9.91
CA ILE A 65 18.94 -1.10 9.98
C ILE A 65 19.94 -0.05 10.45
N GLU A 66 20.75 -0.35 11.48
CA GLU A 66 21.81 0.56 11.94
C GLU A 66 22.85 0.85 10.84
N THR A 67 23.20 -0.17 10.04
CA THR A 67 24.12 0.00 8.91
C THR A 67 23.54 0.94 7.84
N LEU A 68 22.28 0.74 7.45
CA LEU A 68 21.57 1.64 6.54
C LEU A 68 21.52 3.07 7.11
N SER A 69 21.23 3.21 8.41
CA SER A 69 21.11 4.51 9.09
C SER A 69 22.45 5.26 9.11
N LYS A 70 23.57 4.56 9.31
CA LYS A 70 24.92 5.13 9.21
C LYS A 70 25.23 5.65 7.81
N ASP A 71 24.84 4.90 6.78
CA ASP A 71 25.01 5.31 5.38
C ASP A 71 24.17 6.54 5.02
N VAL A 72 22.92 6.59 5.50
CA VAL A 72 22.02 7.73 5.34
C VAL A 72 22.60 8.97 6.03
N LYS A 73 22.97 8.84 7.31
CA LYS A 73 23.59 9.93 8.07
C LYS A 73 24.84 10.47 7.38
N ALA A 74 25.77 9.59 7.00
CA ALA A 74 27.00 10.00 6.35
C ALA A 74 26.76 10.75 5.03
N THR A 75 25.73 10.35 4.27
CA THR A 75 25.33 11.03 3.03
C THR A 75 24.80 12.44 3.31
N LEU A 76 23.90 12.58 4.31
CA LEU A 76 23.34 13.86 4.73
C LEU A 76 24.42 14.81 5.27
N ASP A 77 25.32 14.31 6.12
CA ASP A 77 26.43 15.10 6.72
C ASP A 77 27.40 15.62 5.65
N GLN A 78 27.55 14.91 4.53
CA GLN A 78 28.38 15.32 3.39
C GLN A 78 27.66 16.26 2.41
N GLY A 79 26.42 16.67 2.74
CA GLY A 79 25.59 17.52 1.89
C GLY A 79 24.97 16.79 0.69
N GLY A 80 25.00 15.46 0.68
CA GLY A 80 24.27 14.64 -0.28
C GLY A 80 22.76 14.60 0.04
N ARG A 81 21.99 14.01 -0.88
CA ARG A 81 20.54 13.81 -0.74
C ARG A 81 20.20 12.34 -0.65
N ILE A 82 19.07 12.06 0.01
CA ILE A 82 18.50 10.73 0.14
C ILE A 82 17.30 10.63 -0.79
N PHE A 83 17.37 9.70 -1.73
CA PHE A 83 16.28 9.39 -2.63
C PHE A 83 15.52 8.18 -2.11
N LEU A 84 14.19 8.24 -2.11
CA LEU A 84 13.32 7.12 -1.73
C LEU A 84 12.48 6.71 -2.95
N ALA A 85 12.55 5.44 -3.35
CA ALA A 85 11.81 4.95 -4.51
C ALA A 85 10.87 3.80 -4.14
N GLY A 86 9.68 3.79 -4.72
CA GLY A 86 8.72 2.69 -4.56
C GLY A 86 7.66 2.67 -5.66
N CYS A 87 6.72 1.73 -5.56
CA CYS A 87 5.54 1.66 -6.42
C CYS A 87 4.28 1.39 -5.57
N GLY A 88 3.13 1.91 -5.98
CA GLY A 88 1.88 1.66 -5.26
C GLY A 88 2.00 2.01 -3.77
N ALA A 89 1.83 1.03 -2.89
CA ALA A 89 1.93 1.22 -1.46
C ALA A 89 3.37 1.59 -1.00
N THR A 90 4.44 1.02 -1.57
CA THR A 90 5.81 1.45 -1.28
C THR A 90 6.13 2.85 -1.80
N GLY A 91 5.56 3.26 -2.94
CA GLY A 91 5.71 4.62 -3.45
C GLY A 91 5.06 5.65 -2.54
N ARG A 92 3.86 5.35 -2.06
CA ARG A 92 3.11 6.13 -1.07
C ARG A 92 3.78 6.20 0.30
N LEU A 93 4.40 5.11 0.71
CA LEU A 93 5.34 5.04 1.83
C LEU A 93 6.47 6.05 1.65
N SER A 94 7.14 6.06 0.49
CA SER A 94 8.28 6.93 0.23
C SER A 94 7.86 8.40 0.32
N LEU A 95 6.74 8.77 -0.32
CA LEU A 95 6.19 10.12 -0.23
C LEU A 95 5.82 10.50 1.21
N SER A 96 5.26 9.57 1.99
CA SER A 96 4.99 9.79 3.42
C SER A 96 6.25 10.14 4.21
N LEU A 97 7.36 9.41 3.98
CA LEU A 97 8.63 9.67 4.67
C LEU A 97 9.25 11.02 4.27
N GLU A 98 9.15 11.43 3.01
CA GLU A 98 9.59 12.77 2.59
C GLU A 98 8.70 13.87 3.20
N ALA A 99 7.38 13.69 3.22
CA ALA A 99 6.46 14.65 3.85
C ALA A 99 6.83 14.85 5.33
N ILE A 100 6.99 13.76 6.08
CA ILE A 100 7.44 13.80 7.49
C ILE A 100 8.80 14.51 7.61
N TRP A 101 9.77 14.19 6.74
CA TRP A 101 11.08 14.85 6.74
C TRP A 101 10.96 16.36 6.56
N ARG A 102 10.15 16.80 5.61
CA ARG A 102 9.93 18.21 5.31
C ARG A 102 9.19 18.92 6.44
N PHE A 103 8.20 18.27 7.05
CA PHE A 103 7.48 18.84 8.18
C PHE A 103 8.40 19.10 9.38
N LEU A 104 9.34 18.18 9.66
CA LEU A 104 10.28 18.29 10.77
C LEU A 104 11.51 19.18 10.47
N ASN A 105 12.13 19.01 9.30
CA ASN A 105 13.46 19.57 9.01
C ASN A 105 13.42 20.79 8.08
N LYS A 106 12.29 21.06 7.41
CA LYS A 106 12.09 22.20 6.49
C LYS A 106 13.17 22.34 5.40
N ASN A 107 13.66 21.22 4.85
CA ASN A 107 14.66 21.21 3.76
C ASN A 107 14.39 20.12 2.71
N ASP A 108 15.11 20.19 1.59
CA ASP A 108 14.95 19.34 0.40
C ASP A 108 15.95 18.16 0.30
N GLN A 109 16.61 17.77 1.40
CA GLN A 109 17.61 16.70 1.35
C GLN A 109 17.02 15.29 1.18
N VAL A 110 15.72 15.11 1.43
CA VAL A 110 15.01 13.85 1.15
C VAL A 110 14.07 14.06 -0.02
N ILE A 111 14.15 13.18 -1.02
CA ILE A 111 13.43 13.27 -2.29
C ILE A 111 12.83 11.90 -2.61
N SER A 112 11.51 11.81 -2.64
CA SER A 112 10.79 10.59 -2.96
C SER A 112 10.24 10.60 -4.37
N PHE A 113 10.16 9.42 -4.98
CA PHE A 113 9.48 9.26 -6.25
C PHE A 113 8.85 7.87 -6.37
N MET A 114 7.82 7.80 -7.19
CA MET A 114 7.11 6.55 -7.45
C MET A 114 6.77 6.40 -8.92
N ALA A 115 6.52 5.16 -9.32
CA ALA A 115 5.99 4.82 -10.63
C ALA A 115 4.74 5.66 -10.95
N GLY A 116 4.86 6.55 -11.93
CA GLY A 116 3.81 7.47 -12.37
C GLY A 116 3.87 8.89 -11.78
N GLY A 117 4.93 9.21 -11.03
CA GLY A 117 5.10 10.50 -10.36
C GLY A 117 4.06 10.74 -9.28
N ASP A 118 3.98 11.97 -8.78
CA ASP A 118 3.05 12.31 -7.69
C ASP A 118 1.58 12.18 -8.11
N SER A 119 1.27 12.20 -9.41
CA SER A 119 -0.06 11.88 -9.92
C SER A 119 -0.53 10.46 -9.56
N ALA A 120 0.41 9.52 -9.41
CA ALA A 120 0.10 8.15 -9.00
C ALA A 120 -0.30 8.03 -7.52
N LEU A 121 -0.06 9.07 -6.70
CA LEU A 121 -0.51 9.13 -5.31
C LEU A 121 -2.03 8.95 -5.22
N ILE A 122 -2.78 9.62 -6.10
CA ILE A 122 -4.25 9.63 -6.13
C ILE A 122 -4.86 8.62 -7.09
N ARG A 123 -4.22 8.36 -8.25
CA ARG A 123 -4.68 7.34 -9.20
C ARG A 123 -3.50 6.70 -9.90
N ALA A 124 -3.32 5.40 -9.65
CA ALA A 124 -2.25 4.63 -10.26
C ALA A 124 -2.31 4.67 -11.80
N ILE A 125 -1.14 4.69 -12.43
CA ILE A 125 -1.00 4.65 -13.89
C ILE A 125 -0.69 3.22 -14.29
N GLU A 126 -1.59 2.61 -15.07
CA GLU A 126 -1.48 1.20 -15.44
C GLU A 126 -0.18 0.89 -16.18
N ARG A 127 0.41 -0.28 -15.83
CA ARG A 127 1.62 -0.87 -16.44
C ARG A 127 2.91 -0.07 -16.29
N PHE A 128 2.89 1.08 -15.62
CA PHE A 128 4.09 1.88 -15.44
C PHE A 128 5.13 1.18 -14.56
N GLU A 129 4.68 0.37 -13.59
CA GLU A 129 5.54 -0.39 -12.68
C GLU A 129 6.36 -1.50 -13.35
N ASP A 130 5.93 -1.95 -14.53
CA ASP A 130 6.47 -3.12 -15.21
C ASP A 130 7.77 -2.84 -16.00
N TYR A 131 8.20 -1.57 -16.08
CA TYR A 131 9.34 -1.16 -16.90
C TYR A 131 10.50 -0.61 -16.05
N PRO A 132 11.67 -1.28 -16.04
CA PRO A 132 12.83 -0.83 -15.26
C PRO A 132 13.41 0.49 -15.77
N ASP A 133 13.42 0.72 -17.09
CA ASP A 133 13.99 1.92 -17.70
C ASP A 133 13.28 3.20 -17.26
N LEU A 134 11.99 3.11 -16.90
CA LEU A 134 11.22 4.25 -16.41
C LEU A 134 11.69 4.66 -15.00
N GLY A 135 12.02 3.70 -14.14
CA GLY A 135 12.59 3.99 -12.82
C GLY A 135 13.98 4.62 -12.92
N ALA A 136 14.81 4.09 -13.83
CA ALA A 136 16.13 4.65 -14.12
C ALA A 136 16.02 6.09 -14.68
N ARG A 137 15.09 6.31 -15.62
CA ARG A 137 14.83 7.63 -16.21
C ARG A 137 14.40 8.64 -15.16
N GLN A 138 13.40 8.32 -14.34
CA GLN A 138 12.89 9.25 -13.32
C GLN A 138 13.97 9.62 -12.30
N LEU A 139 14.80 8.66 -11.89
CA LEU A 139 15.95 8.93 -11.01
C LEU A 139 16.94 9.95 -11.64
N LYS A 140 17.25 9.79 -12.93
CA LYS A 140 18.13 10.71 -13.67
C LYS A 140 17.53 12.11 -13.78
N GLU A 141 16.24 12.19 -14.12
CA GLU A 141 15.55 13.47 -14.29
C GLU A 141 15.41 14.24 -12.96
N LEU A 142 15.34 13.55 -11.83
CA LEU A 142 15.42 14.16 -10.49
C LEU A 142 16.85 14.60 -10.12
N GLY A 143 17.82 14.36 -11.01
CA GLY A 143 19.20 14.82 -10.89
C GLY A 143 20.04 14.04 -9.89
N PHE A 144 19.78 12.74 -9.68
CA PHE A 144 20.60 11.88 -8.82
C PHE A 144 22.08 11.88 -9.25
N THR A 145 22.99 11.93 -8.28
CA THR A 145 24.44 11.98 -8.49
C THR A 145 25.18 10.96 -7.63
N ASN A 146 26.49 10.84 -7.84
CA ASN A 146 27.36 9.99 -7.02
C ASN A 146 27.54 10.46 -5.56
N LYS A 147 27.02 11.64 -5.20
CA LYS A 147 27.00 12.15 -3.82
C LYS A 147 25.75 11.73 -3.05
N ASP A 148 24.77 11.16 -3.77
CA ASP A 148 23.46 10.84 -3.22
C ASP A 148 23.37 9.35 -2.85
N LEU A 149 22.35 9.03 -2.05
CA LEU A 149 22.00 7.66 -1.67
C LEU A 149 20.56 7.37 -2.07
N LEU A 150 20.32 6.23 -2.71
CA LEU A 150 18.98 5.73 -3.01
C LEU A 150 18.59 4.62 -2.03
N ILE A 151 17.41 4.74 -1.42
CA ILE A 151 16.68 3.67 -0.75
C ILE A 151 15.52 3.25 -1.66
N ALA A 152 15.69 2.14 -2.35
CA ALA A 152 14.69 1.54 -3.21
C ALA A 152 13.92 0.46 -2.45
N SER A 153 12.61 0.66 -2.28
CA SER A 153 11.74 -0.22 -1.51
C SER A 153 10.71 -0.90 -2.41
N SER A 154 10.64 -2.23 -2.33
CA SER A 154 9.62 -3.04 -3.03
C SER A 154 9.16 -4.12 -2.06
N GLU A 155 7.87 -4.17 -1.71
CA GLU A 155 7.38 -5.12 -0.71
C GLU A 155 7.67 -6.57 -1.12
N GLY A 156 7.38 -6.89 -2.38
CA GLY A 156 7.68 -8.19 -2.95
C GLY A 156 9.17 -8.38 -3.26
N GLY A 157 9.86 -7.33 -3.70
CA GLY A 157 11.25 -7.39 -4.17
C GLY A 157 11.40 -7.68 -5.67
N GLU A 158 10.29 -7.79 -6.41
CA GLU A 158 10.27 -8.08 -7.85
C GLU A 158 9.81 -6.91 -8.75
N THR A 159 9.48 -5.75 -8.19
CA THR A 159 8.92 -4.61 -8.96
C THR A 159 9.95 -4.03 -9.95
N PRO A 160 9.75 -4.16 -11.27
CA PRO A 160 10.77 -3.76 -12.26
C PRO A 160 11.16 -2.29 -12.19
N PHE A 161 10.21 -1.37 -12.04
CA PHE A 161 10.49 0.06 -11.89
C PHE A 161 11.49 0.35 -10.75
N VAL A 162 11.26 -0.24 -9.57
CA VAL A 162 12.10 -0.04 -8.38
C VAL A 162 13.48 -0.68 -8.58
N ILE A 163 13.53 -1.86 -9.22
CA ILE A 163 14.78 -2.54 -9.59
C ILE A 163 15.60 -1.67 -10.54
N GLY A 164 14.97 -1.06 -11.55
CA GLY A 164 15.63 -0.19 -12.51
C GLY A 164 16.22 1.06 -11.86
N ALA A 165 15.50 1.69 -10.93
CA ALA A 165 16.03 2.80 -10.14
C ALA A 165 17.26 2.39 -9.32
N ALA A 166 17.22 1.23 -8.63
CA ALA A 166 18.35 0.73 -7.84
C ALA A 166 19.60 0.45 -8.69
N ILE A 167 19.42 -0.18 -9.86
CA ILE A 167 20.52 -0.45 -10.80
C ILE A 167 21.10 0.86 -11.32
N GLU A 168 20.25 1.84 -11.64
CA GLU A 168 20.71 3.11 -12.17
C GLU A 168 21.47 3.95 -11.14
N ALA A 169 21.04 3.98 -9.88
CA ALA A 169 21.80 4.62 -8.80
C ALA A 169 23.23 4.08 -8.71
N ALA A 170 23.39 2.75 -8.79
CA ALA A 170 24.69 2.10 -8.82
C ALA A 170 25.50 2.40 -10.10
N ASN A 171 24.85 2.57 -11.26
CA ASN A 171 25.52 2.94 -12.51
C ASN A 171 26.03 4.38 -12.50
N ILE A 172 25.30 5.31 -11.87
CA ILE A 172 25.72 6.70 -11.65
C ILE A 172 26.89 6.77 -10.64
N GLY A 173 27.05 5.74 -9.80
CA GLY A 173 28.08 5.67 -8.77
C GLY A 173 27.65 6.22 -7.42
N GLY A 174 26.34 6.43 -7.20
CA GLY A 174 25.78 6.75 -5.89
C GLY A 174 25.59 5.50 -5.04
N LYS A 175 25.33 5.68 -3.74
CA LYS A 175 24.99 4.56 -2.86
C LYS A 175 23.59 4.06 -3.19
N SER A 176 23.38 2.75 -3.15
CA SER A 176 22.07 2.15 -3.42
C SER A 176 21.75 1.02 -2.45
N TRP A 177 20.59 1.13 -1.80
CA TRP A 177 20.01 0.13 -0.92
C TRP A 177 18.70 -0.39 -1.52
N PHE A 178 18.53 -1.71 -1.57
CA PHE A 178 17.31 -2.38 -2.03
C PHE A 178 16.66 -3.18 -0.90
N ASN A 179 15.48 -2.76 -0.47
CA ASN A 179 14.78 -3.27 0.70
C ASN A 179 13.46 -3.96 0.28
N TYR A 180 13.26 -5.19 0.73
CA TYR A 180 12.12 -6.02 0.34
C TYR A 180 11.77 -7.08 1.40
N CYS A 181 10.60 -7.72 1.27
CA CYS A 181 10.04 -8.56 2.34
C CYS A 181 9.97 -10.07 2.08
N ASN A 182 10.48 -10.55 0.93
CA ASN A 182 10.56 -11.98 0.63
C ASN A 182 12.01 -12.51 0.73
N PRO A 183 12.20 -13.80 1.07
CA PRO A 183 13.51 -14.47 1.03
C PRO A 183 14.18 -14.40 -0.35
N ASN A 184 15.51 -14.25 -0.35
CA ASN A 184 16.30 -14.27 -1.60
C ASN A 184 16.08 -15.56 -2.40
N SER A 185 15.94 -16.71 -1.73
CA SER A 185 15.72 -18.00 -2.39
C SER A 185 14.44 -18.01 -3.24
N GLN A 186 13.38 -17.33 -2.79
CA GLN A 186 12.13 -17.22 -3.53
C GLN A 186 12.25 -16.24 -4.71
N LEU A 187 12.93 -15.11 -4.52
CA LEU A 187 13.12 -14.12 -5.56
C LEU A 187 14.08 -14.57 -6.67
N MET A 188 15.07 -15.41 -6.35
CA MET A 188 15.99 -15.98 -7.34
C MET A 188 15.29 -16.88 -8.37
N LEU A 189 14.05 -17.32 -8.11
CA LEU A 189 13.21 -18.03 -9.08
C LEU A 189 12.65 -17.10 -10.16
N LEU A 190 12.65 -15.78 -9.92
CA LEU A 190 12.16 -14.78 -10.85
C LEU A 190 13.34 -14.18 -11.62
N LYS A 191 13.38 -14.42 -12.94
CA LYS A 191 14.46 -13.94 -13.82
C LYS A 191 14.73 -12.44 -13.70
N ARG A 192 13.69 -11.63 -13.55
CA ARG A 192 13.79 -10.16 -13.37
C ARG A 192 14.55 -9.74 -12.11
N CYS A 193 14.58 -10.58 -11.07
CA CYS A 193 15.27 -10.31 -9.81
C CYS A 193 16.74 -10.73 -9.85
N GLU A 194 17.16 -11.54 -10.82
CA GLU A 194 18.51 -12.10 -10.88
C GLU A 194 19.60 -11.01 -10.91
N THR A 195 19.40 -10.00 -11.76
CA THR A 195 20.37 -8.91 -11.95
C THR A 195 20.57 -8.12 -10.66
N ILE A 196 19.46 -7.68 -10.05
CA ILE A 196 19.51 -6.89 -8.81
C ILE A 196 20.13 -7.69 -7.66
N LEU A 197 19.73 -8.96 -7.48
CA LEU A 197 20.22 -9.78 -6.36
C LEU A 197 21.73 -10.07 -6.47
N LYS A 198 22.26 -10.27 -7.69
CA LYS A 198 23.69 -10.55 -7.92
C LYS A 198 24.59 -9.31 -7.93
N ASP A 199 24.04 -8.10 -8.09
CA ASP A 199 24.85 -6.88 -8.20
C ASP A 199 25.50 -6.46 -6.88
N LYS A 200 26.79 -6.71 -6.70
CA LYS A 200 27.52 -6.41 -5.45
C LYS A 200 27.63 -4.92 -5.12
N ARG A 201 27.33 -4.02 -6.06
CA ARG A 201 27.35 -2.56 -5.84
C ARG A 201 26.14 -2.09 -5.04
N ILE A 202 25.07 -2.88 -5.03
CA ILE A 202 23.80 -2.56 -4.38
C ILE A 202 23.69 -3.36 -3.08
N GLN A 203 23.53 -2.65 -1.96
CA GLN A 203 23.25 -3.27 -0.67
C GLN A 203 21.80 -3.79 -0.64
N LYS A 204 21.57 -4.96 -0.04
CA LYS A 204 20.22 -5.54 0.05
C LYS A 204 19.85 -5.90 1.47
N ILE A 205 18.63 -5.57 1.86
CA ILE A 205 18.02 -6.10 3.08
C ILE A 205 16.70 -6.80 2.73
N SER A 206 16.71 -8.12 2.88
CA SER A 206 15.51 -8.95 2.89
C SER A 206 14.96 -9.01 4.32
N PHE A 207 13.83 -8.34 4.57
CA PHE A 207 13.05 -8.40 5.81
C PHE A 207 12.01 -9.50 5.67
N VAL A 208 12.36 -10.75 5.97
CA VAL A 208 11.43 -11.87 5.82
C VAL A 208 10.39 -11.80 6.93
N LEU A 209 9.22 -11.22 6.66
CA LEU A 209 8.19 -10.94 7.67
C LEU A 209 7.07 -11.99 7.69
N GLY A 210 6.92 -12.76 6.61
CA GLY A 210 5.83 -13.72 6.44
C GLY A 210 4.62 -13.13 5.70
N PRO A 211 3.49 -13.86 5.67
CA PRO A 211 2.30 -13.45 4.95
C PRO A 211 1.61 -12.24 5.56
N GLN A 212 0.88 -11.51 4.72
CA GLN A 212 0.08 -10.35 5.13
C GLN A 212 -1.24 -10.81 5.77
N ALA A 213 -1.79 -10.01 6.70
CA ALA A 213 -3.06 -10.32 7.38
C ALA A 213 -4.21 -10.55 6.39
N LEU A 214 -4.27 -9.75 5.33
CA LEU A 214 -5.05 -10.01 4.12
C LEU A 214 -4.08 -10.42 3.01
N SER A 215 -4.22 -11.63 2.47
CA SER A 215 -3.27 -12.18 1.49
C SER A 215 -3.06 -11.23 0.32
N GLY A 216 -1.80 -10.98 -0.06
CA GLY A 216 -1.42 -10.10 -1.17
C GLY A 216 -1.61 -8.59 -0.91
N SER A 217 -2.07 -8.18 0.27
CA SER A 217 -2.29 -6.77 0.62
C SER A 217 -1.05 -6.15 1.27
N THR A 218 0.00 -5.92 0.47
CA THR A 218 1.31 -5.40 0.94
C THR A 218 1.26 -3.98 1.54
N ARG A 219 0.17 -3.24 1.30
CA ARG A 219 -0.15 -1.98 2.00
C ARG A 219 -0.21 -2.13 3.52
N MET A 220 -0.34 -3.34 4.06
CA MET A 220 -0.39 -3.62 5.49
C MET A 220 1.02 -3.81 6.05
N GLN A 221 1.36 -5.01 6.53
CA GLN A 221 2.56 -5.29 7.33
C GLN A 221 3.86 -4.95 6.58
N ALA A 222 3.98 -5.33 5.30
CA ALA A 222 5.20 -5.14 4.52
C ALA A 222 5.55 -3.65 4.36
N SER A 223 4.61 -2.83 3.89
CA SER A 223 4.85 -1.38 3.75
C SER A 223 5.02 -0.67 5.09
N THR A 224 4.31 -1.07 6.15
CA THR A 224 4.49 -0.53 7.50
C THR A 224 5.92 -0.81 8.01
N ALA A 225 6.42 -2.03 7.80
CA ALA A 225 7.77 -2.39 8.17
C ALA A 225 8.83 -1.57 7.42
N LEU A 226 8.66 -1.43 6.10
CA LEU A 226 9.55 -0.61 5.28
C LEU A 226 9.47 0.88 5.65
N MET A 227 8.31 1.36 6.11
CA MET A 227 8.14 2.72 6.66
C MET A 227 8.93 2.93 7.94
N LEU A 228 8.81 1.99 8.87
CA LEU A 228 9.58 2.04 10.11
C LEU A 228 11.09 1.99 9.83
N VAL A 229 11.54 1.08 8.96
CA VAL A 229 12.95 0.95 8.59
C VAL A 229 13.49 2.23 7.93
N GLY A 230 12.78 2.76 6.93
CA GLY A 230 13.19 3.99 6.24
C GLY A 230 13.17 5.19 7.18
N GLY A 231 12.14 5.31 8.02
CA GLY A 231 12.06 6.36 9.03
C GLY A 231 13.16 6.28 10.08
N LEU A 232 13.47 5.08 10.60
CA LEU A 232 14.60 4.88 11.52
C LEU A 232 15.91 5.36 10.90
N ALA A 233 16.13 5.04 9.62
CA ALA A 233 17.33 5.45 8.91
C ALA A 233 17.43 6.97 8.71
N LEU A 234 16.31 7.65 8.48
CA LEU A 234 16.26 9.10 8.27
C LEU A 234 16.37 9.88 9.58
N PHE A 235 15.70 9.44 10.64
CA PHE A 235 15.46 10.29 11.83
C PHE A 235 16.28 9.90 13.06
N PHE A 236 16.77 8.64 13.14
CA PHE A 236 17.35 8.11 14.37
C PHE A 236 18.84 7.79 14.26
N ASN A 237 19.47 7.96 13.09
CA ASN A 237 20.93 7.90 12.94
C ASN A 237 21.54 6.63 13.59
N GLU A 238 22.59 6.79 14.41
CA GLU A 238 23.26 5.70 15.13
C GLU A 238 22.39 5.11 16.26
N ASP A 239 21.38 5.84 16.73
CA ASP A 239 20.41 5.38 17.73
C ASP A 239 19.28 4.54 17.13
N SER A 240 19.26 4.32 15.81
CA SER A 240 18.23 3.53 15.12
C SER A 240 18.04 2.13 15.72
N LYS A 241 19.10 1.52 16.27
CA LYS A 241 19.03 0.22 16.94
C LYS A 241 18.23 0.26 18.25
N SER A 242 18.47 1.23 19.13
CA SER A 242 17.73 1.39 20.38
C SER A 242 16.31 1.87 20.09
N ALA A 243 16.16 2.84 19.18
CA ALA A 243 14.88 3.37 18.74
C ALA A 243 13.97 2.29 18.14
N LEU A 244 14.50 1.34 17.36
CA LEU A 244 13.70 0.23 16.83
C LEU A 244 13.00 -0.55 17.95
N LYS A 245 13.74 -0.91 19.00
CA LYS A 245 13.20 -1.69 20.12
C LYS A 245 12.15 -0.88 20.88
N GLU A 246 12.41 0.39 21.11
CA GLU A 246 11.50 1.30 21.80
C GLU A 246 10.20 1.51 20.99
N ILE A 247 10.32 1.90 19.72
CA ILE A 247 9.18 2.19 18.85
C ILE A 247 8.32 0.94 18.63
N THR A 248 8.92 -0.21 18.35
CA THR A 248 8.15 -1.47 18.16
C THR A 248 7.40 -1.86 19.45
N SER A 249 8.01 -1.66 20.62
CA SER A 249 7.37 -1.93 21.90
C SER A 249 6.23 -0.95 22.21
N LYS A 250 6.46 0.35 21.99
CA LYS A 250 5.45 1.40 22.19
C LYS A 250 4.25 1.21 21.24
N LEU A 251 4.49 1.00 19.94
CA LEU A 251 3.43 0.75 18.96
C LEU A 251 2.59 -0.47 19.37
N ALA A 252 3.24 -1.56 19.76
CA ALA A 252 2.53 -2.76 20.21
C ALA A 252 1.69 -2.51 21.46
N ASN A 253 2.15 -1.65 22.38
CA ASN A 253 1.41 -1.31 23.60
C ASN A 253 0.23 -0.38 23.31
N ASP A 254 0.42 0.68 22.52
CA ASP A 254 -0.64 1.63 22.17
C ASP A 254 -1.78 0.92 21.42
N LEU A 255 -1.44 0.04 20.46
CA LEU A 255 -2.42 -0.77 19.74
C LEU A 255 -3.19 -1.75 20.65
N LYS A 256 -2.55 -2.31 21.68
CA LYS A 256 -3.21 -3.18 22.68
C LYS A 256 -4.15 -2.42 23.60
N GLN A 257 -3.93 -1.12 23.79
CA GLN A 257 -4.76 -0.27 24.65
C GLN A 257 -5.99 0.31 23.93
N LEU A 258 -6.07 0.16 22.60
CA LEU A 258 -7.24 0.61 21.84
C LEU A 258 -8.52 -0.06 22.35
N ASN A 259 -9.57 0.75 22.49
CA ASN A 259 -10.91 0.22 22.72
C ASN A 259 -11.45 -0.39 21.41
N LEU A 260 -11.21 -1.70 21.21
CA LEU A 260 -11.61 -2.38 19.98
C LEU A 260 -13.12 -2.37 19.74
N ASN A 261 -13.96 -2.16 20.76
CA ASN A 261 -15.40 -2.06 20.57
C ASN A 261 -15.79 -0.73 19.88
N GLU A 262 -15.13 0.38 20.23
CA GLU A 262 -15.33 1.68 19.59
C GLU A 262 -14.90 1.62 18.12
N TRP A 263 -13.67 1.14 17.88
CA TRP A 263 -13.13 0.98 16.52
C TRP A 263 -13.94 0.00 15.68
N ALA A 264 -14.40 -1.12 16.26
CA ALA A 264 -15.34 -2.02 15.62
C ALA A 264 -16.68 -1.34 15.30
N SER A 265 -17.21 -0.52 16.20
CA SER A 265 -18.45 0.24 15.97
C SER A 265 -18.30 1.18 14.77
N LEU A 266 -17.20 1.93 14.70
CA LEU A 266 -16.87 2.77 13.54
C LEU A 266 -16.77 1.96 12.24
N SER A 267 -16.05 0.84 12.23
CA SER A 267 -15.95 -0.02 11.03
C SER A 267 -17.32 -0.53 10.58
N LYS A 268 -18.20 -0.88 11.52
CA LYS A 268 -19.59 -1.27 11.23
C LYS A 268 -20.40 -0.10 10.68
N LYS A 269 -20.23 1.09 11.26
CA LYS A 269 -20.95 2.30 10.85
C LYS A 269 -20.60 2.70 9.43
N GLU A 270 -19.31 2.81 9.11
CA GLU A 270 -18.87 3.13 7.74
C GLU A 270 -19.32 2.06 6.74
N ALA A 271 -19.31 0.77 7.11
CA ALA A 271 -19.82 -0.30 6.24
C ALA A 271 -21.30 -0.10 5.90
N ALA A 272 -22.12 0.16 6.92
CA ALA A 272 -23.55 0.39 6.74
C ALA A 272 -23.86 1.63 5.87
N LEU A 273 -23.06 2.70 6.01
CA LEU A 273 -23.19 3.89 5.17
C LEU A 273 -22.86 3.58 3.71
N ILE A 274 -21.76 2.84 3.46
CA ILE A 274 -21.34 2.45 2.12
C ILE A 274 -22.36 1.48 1.47
N ASP A 275 -22.87 0.49 2.22
CA ASP A 275 -23.94 -0.41 1.75
C ASP A 275 -25.23 0.34 1.40
N ALA A 276 -25.51 1.45 2.10
CA ALA A 276 -26.61 2.36 1.79
C ALA A 276 -26.31 3.32 0.61
N ASN A 277 -25.22 3.10 -0.14
CA ASN A 277 -24.73 3.97 -1.22
C ASN A 277 -24.50 5.43 -0.76
N GLN A 278 -24.07 5.63 0.48
CA GLN A 278 -23.63 6.93 0.98
C GLN A 278 -22.11 7.01 0.92
N CYS A 279 -21.60 8.19 0.55
CA CYS A 279 -20.17 8.42 0.57
C CYS A 279 -19.71 8.78 1.99
N VAL A 280 -18.54 8.29 2.39
CA VAL A 280 -17.83 8.75 3.58
C VAL A 280 -16.60 9.55 3.14
N SER A 281 -16.60 10.85 3.40
CA SER A 281 -15.48 11.75 3.05
C SER A 281 -14.68 12.10 4.30
N TYR A 282 -13.39 11.81 4.27
CA TYR A 282 -12.48 12.05 5.37
C TYR A 282 -12.01 13.50 5.40
N ILE A 283 -12.17 14.19 6.53
CA ILE A 283 -11.59 15.49 6.81
C ILE A 283 -10.35 15.27 7.67
N THR A 284 -9.20 15.76 7.22
CA THR A 284 -7.90 15.51 7.86
C THR A 284 -7.14 16.80 8.15
N PRO A 285 -6.37 16.87 9.25
CA PRO A 285 -5.35 17.88 9.45
C PRO A 285 -4.28 17.77 8.37
N ASP A 286 -3.56 18.87 8.15
CA ASP A 286 -2.55 19.03 7.10
C ASP A 286 -1.47 17.94 7.19
N ASP A 287 -0.81 17.83 8.34
CA ASP A 287 0.36 16.96 8.54
C ASP A 287 0.04 15.47 8.39
N PHE A 288 -1.23 15.07 8.56
CA PHE A 288 -1.68 13.67 8.45
C PHE A 288 -2.43 13.36 7.15
N GLY A 289 -2.59 14.35 6.25
CA GLY A 289 -3.31 14.17 5.01
C GLY A 289 -2.77 13.04 4.13
N ILE A 290 -1.44 12.86 4.11
CA ILE A 290 -0.84 11.75 3.36
C ILE A 290 -1.21 10.38 3.95
N CYS A 291 -1.36 10.24 5.27
CA CYS A 291 -1.76 8.97 5.88
C CYS A 291 -3.19 8.58 5.44
N VAL A 292 -4.12 9.55 5.46
CA VAL A 292 -5.50 9.34 5.02
C VAL A 292 -5.59 9.08 3.51
N LEU A 293 -4.86 9.86 2.70
CA LEU A 293 -4.85 9.70 1.24
C LEU A 293 -4.33 8.32 0.82
N THR A 294 -3.30 7.84 1.50
CA THR A 294 -2.69 6.56 1.16
C THR A 294 -3.59 5.38 1.52
N ASP A 295 -4.29 5.39 2.66
CA ASP A 295 -5.29 4.36 2.96
C ASP A 295 -6.47 4.41 1.99
N THR A 296 -7.09 5.58 1.82
CA THR A 296 -8.30 5.73 0.98
C THR A 296 -8.03 5.37 -0.49
N THR A 297 -6.89 5.76 -1.04
CA THR A 297 -6.53 5.41 -2.42
C THR A 297 -6.27 3.91 -2.60
N GLU A 298 -5.62 3.25 -1.64
CA GLU A 298 -5.31 1.82 -1.72
C GLU A 298 -6.55 0.92 -1.61
N ARG A 299 -7.70 1.45 -1.19
CA ARG A 299 -8.97 0.72 -1.21
C ARG A 299 -9.41 0.36 -2.64
N GLY A 300 -9.06 1.21 -3.62
CA GLY A 300 -9.34 0.99 -5.04
C GLY A 300 -8.68 -0.28 -5.60
N PRO A 301 -7.35 -0.37 -5.68
CA PRO A 301 -6.66 -1.54 -6.22
C PRO A 301 -6.81 -2.80 -5.35
N THR A 302 -7.00 -2.66 -4.04
CA THR A 302 -7.13 -3.82 -3.11
C THR A 302 -8.54 -4.44 -3.17
N PHE A 303 -9.58 -3.61 -3.11
CA PHE A 303 -10.97 -4.09 -2.95
C PHE A 303 -11.85 -3.80 -4.17
N SER A 304 -11.25 -3.32 -5.27
CA SER A 304 -11.95 -2.91 -6.49
C SER A 304 -12.97 -1.80 -6.29
N MET A 305 -12.76 -0.94 -5.28
CA MET A 305 -13.58 0.24 -5.06
C MET A 305 -13.40 1.24 -6.20
N THR A 306 -14.43 2.04 -6.44
CA THR A 306 -14.35 3.19 -7.35
C THR A 306 -13.27 4.16 -6.86
N PRO A 307 -12.31 4.56 -7.71
CA PRO A 307 -11.26 5.53 -7.35
C PRO A 307 -11.83 6.95 -7.22
N PHE A 308 -11.02 7.89 -6.73
CA PHE A 308 -11.41 9.29 -6.64
C PHE A 308 -11.78 9.86 -8.02
N GLU A 309 -12.84 10.68 -8.02
CA GLU A 309 -13.38 11.31 -9.21
C GLU A 309 -12.46 12.46 -9.66
N HIS A 310 -12.18 12.50 -10.96
CA HIS A 310 -11.60 13.68 -11.62
C HIS A 310 -12.76 14.57 -12.11
N VAL A 311 -12.62 15.90 -12.00
CA VAL A 311 -13.69 16.85 -12.35
C VAL A 311 -14.17 16.72 -13.80
N ASP A 312 -13.24 16.47 -14.73
CA ASP A 312 -13.52 16.35 -16.17
C ASP A 312 -13.69 14.91 -16.66
N GLU A 313 -13.48 13.90 -15.81
CA GLU A 313 -13.63 12.49 -16.20
C GLU A 313 -14.72 11.82 -15.38
N PRO A 314 -15.99 11.89 -15.82
CA PRO A 314 -17.09 11.29 -15.09
C PRO A 314 -16.90 9.76 -15.01
N LEU A 315 -17.13 9.21 -13.83
CA LEU A 315 -17.18 7.77 -13.60
C LEU A 315 -18.64 7.30 -13.60
N ASP A 316 -18.88 6.06 -14.01
CA ASP A 316 -20.22 5.45 -14.01
C ASP A 316 -20.83 5.39 -12.60
N LYS A 317 -19.99 5.17 -11.59
CA LYS A 317 -20.36 5.19 -10.18
C LYS A 317 -19.50 6.24 -9.46
N PRO A 318 -20.05 6.99 -8.50
CA PRO A 318 -19.25 7.90 -7.68
C PRO A 318 -18.34 7.13 -6.72
N ALA A 319 -17.26 7.78 -6.27
CA ALA A 319 -16.41 7.23 -5.22
C ALA A 319 -17.17 7.18 -3.89
N LEU A 320 -17.25 6.01 -3.24
CA LEU A 320 -17.93 5.87 -1.94
C LEU A 320 -17.04 6.26 -0.75
N ASN A 321 -15.76 6.51 -1.00
CA ASN A 321 -14.85 7.17 -0.06
C ASN A 321 -14.14 8.33 -0.77
N TYR A 322 -13.88 9.41 -0.04
CA TYR A 322 -13.18 10.59 -0.53
C TYR A 322 -12.43 11.26 0.63
N MET A 323 -11.73 12.35 0.37
CA MET A 323 -11.13 13.15 1.43
C MET A 323 -11.00 14.62 1.08
N ALA A 324 -10.80 15.44 2.10
CA ALA A 324 -10.33 16.80 1.98
C ALA A 324 -9.36 17.15 3.11
N VAL A 325 -8.36 17.96 2.78
CA VAL A 325 -7.50 18.59 3.77
C VAL A 325 -8.25 19.77 4.38
N GLU A 326 -8.34 19.81 5.70
CA GLU A 326 -9.25 20.72 6.40
C GLU A 326 -8.99 22.20 6.10
N SER A 327 -7.71 22.59 6.05
CA SER A 327 -7.29 23.97 5.86
C SER A 327 -7.09 24.34 4.38
N ALA A 328 -7.24 23.39 3.45
CA ALA A 328 -6.89 23.61 2.05
C ALA A 328 -7.86 24.56 1.33
N THR A 329 -7.31 25.55 0.62
CA THR A 329 -8.09 26.54 -0.11
C THR A 329 -8.39 26.13 -1.55
N ASP A 330 -7.49 25.36 -2.15
CA ASP A 330 -7.58 24.86 -3.53
C ASP A 330 -6.78 23.55 -3.67
N THR A 331 -6.80 22.96 -4.87
CA THR A 331 -6.14 21.68 -5.15
C THR A 331 -4.62 21.75 -4.98
N SER A 332 -3.98 22.82 -5.46
CA SER A 332 -2.52 22.97 -5.35
C SER A 332 -2.09 23.11 -3.89
N ASP A 333 -2.83 23.88 -3.10
CA ASP A 333 -2.61 24.03 -1.66
C ASP A 333 -2.83 22.70 -0.91
N ALA A 334 -3.87 21.94 -1.27
CA ALA A 334 -4.12 20.62 -0.68
C ALA A 334 -2.94 19.67 -0.91
N PHE A 335 -2.44 19.55 -2.15
CA PHE A 335 -1.29 18.68 -2.43
C PHE A 335 -0.01 19.18 -1.77
N PHE A 336 0.22 20.49 -1.71
CA PHE A 336 1.36 21.05 -1.00
C PHE A 336 1.33 20.71 0.49
N LYS A 337 0.17 20.82 1.14
CA LYS A 337 -0.02 20.45 2.55
C LYS A 337 0.18 18.96 2.81
N ILE A 338 -0.23 18.10 1.87
CA ILE A 338 -0.06 16.65 1.96
C ILE A 338 1.41 16.24 1.79
N LEU A 339 2.13 16.85 0.84
CA LEU A 339 3.47 16.42 0.43
C LEU A 339 4.61 17.21 1.12
N GLY A 340 4.32 18.42 1.61
CA GLY A 340 5.34 19.38 2.03
C GLY A 340 6.15 19.98 0.88
N HIS A 341 5.75 19.73 -0.38
CA HIS A 341 6.36 20.28 -1.60
C HIS A 341 5.34 20.36 -2.73
N LYS A 342 5.68 21.10 -3.80
CA LYS A 342 4.86 21.10 -5.02
C LYS A 342 4.92 19.72 -5.69
N PRO A 343 3.80 19.18 -6.22
CA PRO A 343 3.79 17.89 -6.90
C PRO A 343 4.85 17.78 -8.01
N ARG A 344 5.59 16.67 -8.01
CA ARG A 344 6.53 16.25 -9.06
C ARG A 344 5.82 15.29 -10.00
N THR A 345 5.08 15.85 -10.94
CA THR A 345 4.35 15.14 -12.00
C THR A 345 5.27 14.82 -13.19
N LEU A 346 4.78 14.02 -14.15
CA LEU A 346 5.55 13.56 -15.31
C LEU A 346 4.93 14.04 -16.63
N ASP A 347 5.69 14.82 -17.39
CA ASP A 347 5.32 15.33 -18.74
C ASP A 347 5.93 14.48 -19.87
N TRP A 348 6.11 13.18 -19.64
CA TRP A 348 6.69 12.31 -20.65
C TRP A 348 5.72 12.11 -21.83
N PRO A 349 6.17 12.25 -23.09
CA PRO A 349 5.29 12.16 -24.25
C PRO A 349 4.46 10.87 -24.31
N GLU A 350 5.03 9.74 -23.90
CA GLU A 350 4.35 8.44 -23.87
C GLU A 350 3.23 8.33 -22.82
N LEU A 351 3.16 9.28 -21.88
CA LEU A 351 2.09 9.33 -20.89
C LEU A 351 0.84 10.04 -21.40
N ASP A 352 0.94 10.82 -22.48
CA ASP A 352 -0.20 11.53 -23.10
C ASP A 352 -1.02 12.32 -22.06
N GLY A 353 -0.33 13.09 -21.21
CA GLY A 353 -0.94 13.88 -20.14
C GLY A 353 -1.52 13.07 -18.97
N ARG A 354 -1.43 11.73 -18.97
CA ARG A 354 -1.99 10.88 -17.89
C ARG A 354 -1.28 11.00 -16.52
N ALA A 355 -0.22 11.79 -16.44
CA ALA A 355 0.60 11.94 -15.25
C ALA A 355 1.08 13.38 -15.00
N ASN A 356 0.53 14.37 -15.72
CA ASN A 356 1.00 15.75 -15.62
C ASN A 356 0.24 16.56 -14.56
N ASP A 357 0.71 17.78 -14.33
CA ASP A 357 0.11 18.72 -13.37
C ASP A 357 -1.36 19.04 -13.71
N ALA A 358 -1.68 19.25 -14.98
CA ALA A 358 -3.04 19.57 -15.43
C ALA A 358 -4.05 18.48 -15.02
N ARG A 359 -3.68 17.21 -15.15
CA ARG A 359 -4.50 16.09 -14.69
C ARG A 359 -4.57 15.98 -13.19
N LEU A 360 -3.47 16.22 -12.48
CA LEU A 360 -3.48 16.16 -11.01
C LEU A 360 -4.45 17.20 -10.43
N ASN A 361 -4.49 18.40 -11.02
CA ASN A 361 -5.35 19.50 -10.59
C ASN A 361 -6.85 19.19 -10.71
N GLY A 362 -7.25 18.23 -11.54
CA GLY A 362 -8.64 17.79 -11.62
C GLY A 362 -9.09 16.87 -10.48
N PHE A 363 -8.20 16.51 -9.55
CA PHE A 363 -8.56 15.78 -8.33
C PHE A 363 -8.58 16.71 -7.12
N GLU A 364 -9.68 17.42 -6.93
CA GLU A 364 -9.81 18.42 -5.87
C GLU A 364 -9.97 17.80 -4.48
N LEU A 365 -9.03 18.05 -3.57
CA LEU A 365 -9.05 17.54 -2.19
C LEU A 365 -9.48 18.62 -1.17
N THR A 366 -10.54 19.36 -1.48
CA THR A 366 -11.07 20.48 -0.66
C THR A 366 -12.45 20.19 -0.09
N LYS A 367 -12.82 20.87 1.01
CA LYS A 367 -14.17 20.77 1.59
C LYS A 367 -15.27 21.21 0.61
N ALA A 368 -14.98 22.24 -0.19
CA ALA A 368 -15.89 22.72 -1.23
C ALA A 368 -16.20 21.61 -2.25
N ARG A 369 -15.20 20.81 -2.63
CA ARG A 369 -15.40 19.67 -3.51
C ARG A 369 -16.37 18.67 -2.90
N ILE A 370 -16.19 18.27 -1.63
CA ILE A 370 -17.08 17.31 -0.95
C ILE A 370 -18.55 17.76 -1.05
N SER A 371 -18.83 19.05 -0.79
CA SER A 371 -20.20 19.59 -0.84
C SER A 371 -20.79 19.65 -2.26
N SER A 372 -19.94 19.76 -3.30
CA SER A 372 -20.38 19.86 -4.70
C SER A 372 -20.64 18.52 -5.38
N ARG A 373 -20.27 17.39 -4.75
CA ARG A 373 -20.40 16.06 -5.32
C ARG A 373 -21.88 15.64 -5.40
N LYS A 374 -22.20 14.85 -6.44
CA LYS A 374 -23.58 14.37 -6.70
C LYS A 374 -24.09 13.34 -5.69
N ILE A 375 -23.21 12.82 -4.84
CA ILE A 375 -23.51 11.83 -3.82
C ILE A 375 -23.53 12.50 -2.44
N LYS A 376 -24.53 12.17 -1.63
CA LYS A 376 -24.56 12.62 -0.24
C LYS A 376 -23.33 12.07 0.49
N SER A 377 -22.59 12.97 1.13
CA SER A 377 -21.44 12.63 1.95
C SER A 377 -21.76 12.74 3.42
N ILE A 378 -21.42 11.70 4.17
CA ILE A 378 -21.17 11.76 5.60
C ILE A 378 -19.70 12.13 5.79
N LEU A 379 -19.40 12.92 6.81
CA LEU A 379 -18.03 13.29 7.13
C LEU A 379 -17.43 12.28 8.12
N ALA A 380 -16.21 11.84 7.83
CA ALA A 380 -15.34 11.18 8.77
C ALA A 380 -14.29 12.20 9.22
N VAL A 381 -14.37 12.70 10.44
CA VAL A 381 -13.48 13.78 10.90
C VAL A 381 -12.35 13.16 11.71
N LEU A 382 -11.12 13.26 11.20
CA LEU A 382 -9.91 12.91 11.94
C LEU A 382 -9.45 14.14 12.71
N THR A 383 -9.33 14.01 14.03
CA THR A 383 -8.69 15.00 14.89
C THR A 383 -7.38 14.42 15.42
N CYS A 384 -6.32 15.22 15.39
CA CYS A 384 -5.00 14.86 15.91
C CYS A 384 -4.63 15.82 17.03
N ALA A 385 -4.30 15.27 18.19
CA ALA A 385 -3.77 16.00 19.34
C ALA A 385 -2.37 15.50 19.70
N ASP A 386 -1.75 16.11 20.70
CA ASP A 386 -0.44 15.66 21.18
C ASP A 386 -0.52 14.22 21.72
N ASP A 387 -1.58 13.89 22.45
CA ASP A 387 -1.76 12.58 23.10
C ASP A 387 -2.45 11.51 22.23
N GLY A 388 -2.78 11.78 20.97
CA GLY A 388 -3.37 10.77 20.10
C GLY A 388 -4.29 11.26 18.97
N PHE A 389 -5.22 10.38 18.61
CA PHE A 389 -6.14 10.53 17.48
C PHE A 389 -7.58 10.28 17.91
N SER A 390 -8.50 11.00 17.28
CA SER A 390 -9.93 10.72 17.34
C SER A 390 -10.50 10.66 15.93
N LEU A 391 -11.29 9.63 15.62
CA LEU A 391 -12.03 9.53 14.38
C LEU A 391 -13.53 9.52 14.69
N GLU A 392 -14.26 10.49 14.16
CA GLU A 392 -15.71 10.57 14.26
C GLU A 392 -16.37 10.27 12.91
N ILE A 393 -17.37 9.38 12.90
CA ILE A 393 -18.21 9.10 11.72
C ILE A 393 -19.68 9.05 12.14
N ASP A 394 -20.47 10.04 11.72
CA ASP A 394 -21.93 10.11 11.96
C ASP A 394 -22.30 9.87 13.44
N GLY A 395 -21.61 10.58 14.35
CA GLY A 395 -21.81 10.55 15.80
C GLY A 395 -21.14 9.39 16.54
N GLU A 396 -20.60 8.39 15.84
CA GLU A 396 -19.75 7.35 16.44
C GLU A 396 -18.31 7.87 16.52
N ILE A 397 -17.63 7.63 17.64
CA ILE A 397 -16.27 8.12 17.89
C ILE A 397 -15.41 6.94 18.37
N ALA A 398 -14.18 6.86 17.87
CA ALA A 398 -13.14 6.01 18.45
C ALA A 398 -11.84 6.80 18.64
N ASN A 399 -11.16 6.50 19.75
CA ASN A 399 -9.94 7.19 20.13
C ASN A 399 -8.75 6.23 20.15
N ALA A 400 -7.57 6.79 19.90
CA ALA A 400 -6.29 6.10 20.00
C ALA A 400 -5.28 6.99 20.70
N THR A 401 -4.71 6.52 21.81
CA THR A 401 -3.63 7.22 22.51
C THR A 401 -2.30 6.98 21.81
N SER A 402 -1.47 8.03 21.70
CA SER A 402 -0.08 7.95 21.26
C SER A 402 0.83 8.21 22.44
N THR A 403 1.73 7.27 22.76
CA THR A 403 2.71 7.43 23.85
C THR A 403 4.03 8.08 23.41
N ASP A 404 4.13 8.47 22.14
CA ASP A 404 5.28 9.15 21.57
C ASP A 404 4.82 10.32 20.67
N ASP A 405 5.54 11.44 20.77
CA ASP A 405 5.24 12.66 20.02
C ASP A 405 6.00 12.77 18.70
N HIS A 406 6.96 11.87 18.44
CA HIS A 406 7.70 11.91 17.18
C HIS A 406 6.77 11.68 15.98
N LEU A 407 6.85 12.56 14.97
CA LEU A 407 5.90 12.54 13.85
C LEU A 407 5.90 11.21 13.07
N LEU A 408 7.07 10.58 12.85
CA LEU A 408 7.14 9.21 12.30
C LEU A 408 6.27 8.21 13.09
N TYR A 409 6.35 8.25 14.43
CA TYR A 409 5.61 7.33 15.29
C TYR A 409 4.11 7.53 15.12
N LYS A 410 3.65 8.79 15.18
CA LYS A 410 2.25 9.16 14.98
C LYS A 410 1.71 8.69 13.62
N HIS A 411 2.49 8.86 12.55
CA HIS A 411 2.10 8.35 11.23
C HIS A 411 2.04 6.83 11.16
N LEU A 412 2.99 6.11 11.77
CA LEU A 412 2.97 4.64 11.82
C LEU A 412 1.74 4.13 12.59
N LEU A 413 1.47 4.70 13.76
CA LEU A 413 0.31 4.34 14.58
C LEU A 413 -1.00 4.57 13.82
N LEU A 414 -1.19 5.78 13.26
CA LEU A 414 -2.38 6.11 12.48
C LEU A 414 -2.51 5.21 11.23
N LYS A 415 -1.42 4.93 10.52
CA LYS A 415 -1.42 4.03 9.36
C LYS A 415 -1.93 2.64 9.74
N MET A 416 -1.41 2.07 10.83
CA MET A 416 -1.83 0.74 11.30
C MET A 416 -3.31 0.71 11.66
N ILE A 417 -3.80 1.75 12.36
CA ILE A 417 -5.22 1.90 12.71
C ILE A 417 -6.10 2.01 11.46
N LEU A 418 -5.77 2.90 10.52
CA LEU A 418 -6.56 3.12 9.31
C LEU A 418 -6.56 1.88 8.40
N ASN A 419 -5.42 1.20 8.26
CA ASN A 419 -5.34 -0.01 7.46
C ASN A 419 -6.14 -1.16 8.06
N THR A 420 -6.17 -1.30 9.39
CA THR A 420 -7.03 -2.27 10.07
C THR A 420 -8.51 -1.91 9.92
N HIS A 421 -8.87 -0.66 10.19
CA HIS A 421 -10.24 -0.15 10.02
C HIS A 421 -10.77 -0.39 8.60
N SER A 422 -10.02 0.03 7.59
CA SER A 422 -10.42 -0.15 6.18
C SER A 422 -10.48 -1.62 5.78
N THR A 423 -9.64 -2.47 6.34
CA THR A 423 -9.69 -3.92 6.07
C THR A 423 -10.94 -4.56 6.70
N VAL A 424 -11.21 -4.29 7.98
CA VAL A 424 -12.40 -4.83 8.67
C VAL A 424 -13.69 -4.33 8.02
N LEU A 425 -13.76 -3.04 7.69
CA LEU A 425 -14.81 -2.44 6.88
C LEU A 425 -15.06 -3.23 5.59
N MET A 426 -14.01 -3.52 4.82
CA MET A 426 -14.14 -4.20 3.54
C MET A 426 -14.54 -5.68 3.68
N GLY A 427 -14.21 -6.31 4.81
CA GLY A 427 -14.71 -7.63 5.16
C GLY A 427 -16.22 -7.66 5.37
N ARG A 428 -16.75 -6.61 6.00
CA ARG A 428 -18.20 -6.42 6.16
C ARG A 428 -18.93 -6.20 4.84
N LEU A 429 -18.27 -5.51 3.91
CA LEU A 429 -18.77 -5.31 2.54
C LEU A 429 -18.57 -6.55 1.64
N GLY A 430 -18.11 -7.68 2.18
CA GLY A 430 -17.90 -8.92 1.42
C GLY A 430 -16.82 -8.82 0.34
N ARG A 431 -15.81 -7.94 0.52
CA ARG A 431 -14.74 -7.71 -0.47
C ARG A 431 -13.62 -8.76 -0.43
N TYR A 432 -13.63 -9.64 0.56
CA TYR A 432 -12.78 -10.81 0.65
C TYR A 432 -13.51 -11.97 1.36
N GLU A 433 -13.03 -13.19 1.15
CA GLU A 433 -13.53 -14.41 1.80
C GLU A 433 -12.36 -15.12 2.47
N ASP A 434 -12.58 -15.67 3.67
CA ASP A 434 -11.51 -16.13 4.55
C ASP A 434 -10.54 -14.96 4.78
N ASN A 435 -9.33 -14.98 4.20
CA ASN A 435 -8.41 -13.85 4.15
C ASN A 435 -7.82 -13.61 2.74
N VAL A 436 -8.57 -13.95 1.69
CA VAL A 436 -8.17 -13.73 0.30
C VAL A 436 -9.14 -12.80 -0.42
N MET A 437 -8.62 -11.82 -1.15
CA MET A 437 -9.42 -10.83 -1.88
C MET A 437 -10.26 -11.50 -2.98
N THR A 438 -11.56 -11.24 -3.02
CA THR A 438 -12.46 -11.91 -3.97
C THR A 438 -12.80 -11.09 -5.20
N TRP A 439 -12.56 -9.78 -5.14
CA TRP A 439 -12.86 -8.80 -6.19
C TRP A 439 -11.64 -8.41 -7.01
N VAL A 440 -10.62 -9.28 -7.07
CA VAL A 440 -9.40 -9.05 -7.86
C VAL A 440 -9.76 -8.78 -9.33
N ARG A 441 -9.16 -7.76 -9.94
CA ARG A 441 -9.33 -7.46 -11.38
C ARG A 441 -8.25 -8.20 -12.19
N PRO A 442 -8.58 -9.26 -12.95
CA PRO A 442 -7.59 -10.05 -13.68
C PRO A 442 -7.14 -9.34 -14.98
N SER A 443 -6.60 -8.12 -14.86
CA SER A 443 -6.22 -7.24 -15.98
C SER A 443 -4.79 -7.48 -16.50
N ASN A 444 -3.98 -8.25 -15.76
CA ASN A 444 -2.64 -8.65 -16.13
C ASN A 444 -2.34 -10.08 -15.63
N LEU A 445 -1.18 -10.62 -16.01
CA LEU A 445 -0.81 -12.01 -15.74
C LEU A 445 -0.69 -12.32 -14.25
N LYS A 446 -0.14 -11.39 -13.47
CA LYS A 446 -0.03 -11.48 -12.00
C LYS A 446 -1.42 -11.60 -11.35
N LEU A 447 -2.38 -10.80 -11.81
CA LEU A 447 -3.72 -10.77 -11.24
C LEU A 447 -4.57 -11.96 -11.69
N ILE A 448 -4.39 -12.47 -12.92
CA ILE A 448 -5.00 -13.74 -13.37
C ILE A 448 -4.50 -14.91 -12.52
N ASP A 449 -3.18 -15.00 -12.29
CA ASP A 449 -2.57 -16.01 -11.41
C ASP A 449 -3.16 -15.94 -9.99
N ARG A 450 -3.25 -14.74 -9.43
CA ARG A 450 -3.85 -14.51 -8.11
C ARG A 450 -5.30 -14.99 -8.04
N THR A 451 -6.12 -14.68 -9.05
CA THR A 451 -7.50 -15.16 -9.14
C THR A 451 -7.57 -16.69 -9.08
N LEU A 452 -6.73 -17.39 -9.84
CA LEU A 452 -6.68 -18.85 -9.85
C LEU A 452 -6.26 -19.41 -8.49
N ARG A 453 -5.21 -18.87 -7.88
CA ARG A 453 -4.72 -19.31 -6.57
C ARG A 453 -5.76 -19.14 -5.47
N TYR A 454 -6.42 -17.98 -5.43
CA TYR A 454 -7.45 -17.72 -4.42
C TYR A 454 -8.68 -18.60 -4.61
N SER A 455 -9.11 -18.84 -5.86
CA SER A 455 -10.20 -19.79 -6.12
C SER A 455 -9.82 -21.21 -5.72
N ALA A 456 -8.60 -21.67 -6.04
CA ALA A 456 -8.11 -22.99 -5.63
C ALA A 456 -8.05 -23.12 -4.10
N TYR A 457 -7.56 -22.10 -3.40
CA TYR A 457 -7.53 -22.04 -1.94
C TYR A 457 -8.94 -22.16 -1.34
N LEU A 458 -9.90 -21.35 -1.80
CA LEU A 458 -11.26 -21.39 -1.26
C LEU A 458 -11.99 -22.71 -1.57
N LEU A 459 -11.74 -23.31 -2.74
CA LEU A 459 -12.24 -24.65 -3.07
C LEU A 459 -11.65 -25.71 -2.15
N SER A 460 -10.34 -25.66 -1.86
CA SER A 460 -9.73 -26.61 -0.93
C SER A 460 -10.25 -26.45 0.50
N ARG A 461 -10.53 -25.21 0.94
CA ARG A 461 -11.19 -24.93 2.24
C ARG A 461 -12.59 -25.54 2.32
N ARG A 462 -13.25 -25.75 1.18
CA ARG A 462 -14.55 -26.45 1.06
C ARG A 462 -14.42 -27.95 0.81
N ASN A 463 -13.21 -28.51 0.90
CA ASN A 463 -12.90 -29.91 0.55
C ASN A 463 -13.23 -30.29 -0.89
N ILE A 464 -13.28 -29.30 -1.80
CA ILE A 464 -13.48 -29.53 -3.24
C ILE A 464 -12.11 -29.53 -3.92
N LYS A 465 -11.74 -30.66 -4.53
CA LYS A 465 -10.51 -30.76 -5.33
C LYS A 465 -10.83 -30.49 -6.79
N VAL A 466 -10.13 -29.53 -7.39
CA VAL A 466 -10.28 -29.15 -8.80
C VAL A 466 -8.92 -29.19 -9.47
N ASP A 467 -8.86 -29.78 -10.67
CA ASP A 467 -7.66 -29.76 -11.50
C ASP A 467 -7.34 -28.32 -11.93
N GLN A 468 -6.05 -27.95 -11.95
CA GLN A 468 -5.65 -26.59 -12.33
C GLN A 468 -6.05 -26.24 -13.76
N ASN A 469 -6.05 -27.19 -14.71
CA ASN A 469 -6.49 -26.88 -16.07
C ASN A 469 -7.99 -26.63 -16.12
N ALA A 470 -8.79 -27.42 -15.41
CA ALA A 470 -10.23 -27.18 -15.32
C ALA A 470 -10.53 -25.79 -14.74
N LEU A 471 -9.84 -25.41 -13.67
CA LEU A 471 -9.98 -24.08 -13.05
C LEU A 471 -9.57 -22.96 -14.02
N GLY A 472 -8.43 -23.13 -14.69
CA GLY A 472 -7.90 -22.19 -15.68
C GLY A 472 -8.82 -22.00 -16.88
N GLU A 473 -9.24 -23.09 -17.52
CA GLU A 473 -10.17 -23.07 -18.65
C GLU A 473 -11.48 -22.38 -18.28
N LYS A 474 -12.03 -22.68 -17.09
CA LYS A 474 -13.24 -22.04 -16.60
C LYS A 474 -13.07 -20.54 -16.39
N LEU A 475 -11.95 -20.09 -15.80
CA LEU A 475 -11.67 -18.67 -15.65
C LEU A 475 -11.61 -17.97 -17.02
N PHE A 476 -10.88 -18.52 -17.99
CA PHE A 476 -10.75 -17.93 -19.32
C PHE A 476 -12.08 -17.86 -20.09
N LEU A 477 -13.03 -18.76 -19.82
CA LEU A 477 -14.41 -18.65 -20.33
C LEU A 477 -15.22 -17.52 -19.66
N MET A 478 -14.86 -17.15 -18.42
CA MET A 478 -15.54 -16.10 -17.66
C MET A 478 -14.97 -14.70 -17.96
N LEU A 479 -13.67 -14.58 -18.24
CA LEU A 479 -12.98 -13.29 -18.43
C LEU A 479 -13.68 -12.36 -19.45
N PRO A 480 -14.14 -12.80 -20.64
CA PRO A 480 -14.79 -11.91 -21.61
C PRO A 480 -16.13 -11.33 -21.11
N LYS A 481 -16.72 -11.94 -20.08
CA LYS A 481 -18.00 -11.52 -19.49
C LYS A 481 -17.81 -10.90 -18.10
N ALA A 482 -16.56 -10.73 -17.66
CA ALA A 482 -16.29 -10.26 -16.32
C ALA A 482 -16.53 -8.75 -16.23
N GLN A 483 -17.28 -8.33 -15.20
CA GLN A 483 -17.50 -6.91 -14.92
C GLN A 483 -16.39 -6.35 -14.02
N LEU A 484 -16.20 -5.04 -14.03
CA LEU A 484 -15.17 -4.38 -13.20
C LEU A 484 -15.46 -4.44 -11.69
N ASP A 485 -16.73 -4.56 -11.33
CA ASP A 485 -17.23 -4.56 -9.95
C ASP A 485 -18.00 -5.86 -9.70
N GLU A 486 -17.30 -6.99 -9.79
CA GLU A 486 -17.84 -8.29 -9.38
C GLU A 486 -16.81 -9.15 -8.61
N PRO A 487 -17.27 -10.07 -7.73
CA PRO A 487 -16.39 -10.98 -7.01
C PRO A 487 -15.98 -12.18 -7.88
N ILE A 488 -15.13 -11.97 -8.89
CA ILE A 488 -14.75 -12.98 -9.89
C ILE A 488 -14.22 -14.29 -9.27
N VAL A 489 -13.47 -14.20 -8.16
CA VAL A 489 -12.95 -15.37 -7.44
C VAL A 489 -14.11 -16.23 -6.91
N MET A 490 -15.13 -15.60 -6.32
CA MET A 490 -16.29 -16.32 -5.78
C MET A 490 -17.17 -16.88 -6.87
N ARG A 491 -17.35 -16.17 -7.98
CA ARG A 491 -18.07 -16.70 -9.15
C ARG A 491 -17.39 -17.97 -9.68
N LEU A 492 -16.06 -17.95 -9.77
CA LEU A 492 -15.28 -19.11 -10.20
C LEU A 492 -15.45 -20.28 -9.21
N VAL A 493 -15.30 -20.03 -7.91
CA VAL A 493 -15.50 -21.03 -6.84
C VAL A 493 -16.92 -21.63 -6.90
N GLN A 494 -17.95 -20.79 -7.05
CA GLN A 494 -19.35 -21.22 -7.13
C GLN A 494 -19.59 -22.12 -8.35
N SER A 495 -18.92 -21.86 -9.47
CA SER A 495 -19.07 -22.65 -10.70
C SER A 495 -18.58 -24.10 -10.58
N PHE A 496 -17.79 -24.42 -9.56
CA PHE A 496 -17.36 -25.78 -9.19
C PHE A 496 -18.08 -26.31 -7.94
N SER A 497 -18.80 -25.45 -7.22
CA SER A 497 -19.61 -25.84 -6.05
C SER A 497 -21.00 -26.35 -6.45
N SER A 498 -21.47 -26.04 -7.66
CA SER A 498 -22.76 -26.47 -8.20
C SER A 498 -22.80 -27.92 -8.70
N ASP A 499 -21.65 -28.57 -8.88
CA ASP A 499 -21.54 -29.99 -9.30
C ASP A 499 -21.58 -30.97 -8.10
N VAL A 500 -21.83 -30.47 -6.89
CA VAL A 500 -22.10 -31.25 -5.68
C VAL A 500 -23.56 -31.01 -5.27
N ARG A 501 -24.49 -31.63 -6.00
CA ARG A 501 -25.88 -31.83 -5.55
C ARG A 501 -26.29 -33.26 -5.79
#